data_AF-M2ZDW7-F1
#
_entry.id   AF-M2ZDW7-F1
#
_cell.length_a   1.000
_cell.length_b   1.000
_cell.length_c   1.000
_cell.angle_alpha   90.00
_cell.angle_beta   90.00
_cell.angle_gamma   90.00
#
_symmetry.space_group_name_H-M   'P 1'
#
loop_
_entity.id
_entity.type
_entity.pdbx_description
1 polymer ?
#
loop_
_entity_poly.entity_id
_entity_poly.type
_entity_poly.pdbx_seq_one_letter_code
_entity_poly.pdbx_strand_id
1 'polypeptide(L)'
;MPSPSPESKRKMLGSPFLRLPTEIRLHIYALLVLPARSTDLLASYVKVSSSTQDYFDYDRKQFGSDKTAQEQLQNPTLHIRTIEPSIYKQRHVGQRHHAKSSYSVRADRFRARCMQTTYHCVNNPRIEGNLGMLRANKQIHAEACELLYSAYTFDFDTHVEAILPFLSDLTSFARSCIKSMRIVKRAIPYLNEFDRCEWANALRYITNPLSDINLRHLELGVVAGRPGQNGWDLVSKYSATDFNLLCGMEGMEWMQYLLEMEGLHELDVQAVIEHCPPVTSSTAMANYVRFSASVESGFSEFLKGRLLAPVAA
;
A
#
# COMPACT_ATOMS: atom_id res chain seq x y z
N MET A 1 -43.05 -44.47 -5.37
CA MET A 1 -42.45 -43.13 -5.48
C MET A 1 -41.06 -43.29 -6.10
N PRO A 2 -40.75 -42.62 -7.23
CA PRO A 2 -39.41 -42.73 -7.82
C PRO A 2 -38.39 -42.08 -6.88
N SER A 3 -37.31 -42.79 -6.59
CA SER A 3 -36.20 -42.29 -5.79
C SER A 3 -35.57 -41.06 -6.47
N PRO A 4 -35.29 -39.97 -5.74
CA PRO A 4 -34.73 -38.76 -6.33
C PRO A 4 -33.38 -39.06 -6.98
N SER A 5 -33.15 -38.45 -8.15
CA SER A 5 -31.91 -38.63 -8.92
C SER A 5 -30.68 -38.25 -8.09
N PRO A 6 -29.49 -38.82 -8.38
CA PRO A 6 -28.26 -38.51 -7.66
C PRO A 6 -27.93 -37.00 -7.63
N GLU A 7 -28.28 -36.28 -8.70
CA GLU A 7 -28.13 -34.82 -8.79
C GLU A 7 -29.12 -34.07 -7.89
N SER A 8 -30.36 -34.57 -7.78
CA SER A 8 -31.38 -34.03 -6.88
C SER A 8 -30.97 -34.25 -5.41
N LYS A 9 -30.41 -35.42 -5.07
CA LYS A 9 -29.81 -35.68 -3.76
C LYS A 9 -28.59 -34.78 -3.46
N ARG A 10 -27.71 -34.52 -4.45
CA ARG A 10 -26.59 -33.58 -4.30
C ARG A 10 -27.05 -32.14 -4.06
N LYS A 11 -28.09 -31.68 -4.76
CA LYS A 11 -28.71 -30.36 -4.52
C LYS A 11 -29.34 -30.27 -3.13
N MET A 12 -30.01 -31.33 -2.67
CA MET A 12 -30.62 -31.38 -1.33
C MET A 12 -29.57 -31.35 -0.21
N LEU A 13 -28.41 -31.95 -0.43
CA LEU A 13 -27.39 -32.07 0.61
C LEU A 13 -26.44 -30.85 0.63
N GLY A 14 -26.33 -30.04 -0.43
CA GLY A 14 -25.43 -28.88 -0.47
C GLY A 14 -23.94 -29.27 -0.51
N SER A 15 -23.03 -28.29 -0.60
CA SER A 15 -21.58 -28.54 -0.67
C SER A 15 -21.09 -29.23 0.62
N PRO A 16 -20.38 -30.38 0.54
CA PRO A 16 -19.81 -31.04 1.72
C PRO A 16 -18.87 -30.13 2.51
N PHE A 17 -18.11 -29.29 1.81
CA PHE A 17 -17.20 -28.33 2.43
C PHE A 17 -17.96 -27.26 3.24
N LEU A 18 -19.09 -26.76 2.72
CA LEU A 18 -19.91 -25.76 3.42
C LEU A 18 -20.68 -26.35 4.61
N ARG A 19 -20.71 -27.68 4.79
CA ARG A 19 -21.25 -28.32 6.01
C ARG A 19 -20.27 -28.39 7.16
N LEU A 20 -18.97 -28.21 6.90
CA LEU A 20 -17.98 -28.12 7.98
C LEU A 20 -18.32 -26.93 8.88
N PRO A 21 -18.03 -26.96 10.19
CA PRO A 21 -18.15 -25.77 11.03
C PRO A 21 -17.34 -24.60 10.47
N THR A 22 -17.81 -23.37 10.69
CA THR A 22 -17.17 -22.15 10.16
C THR A 22 -15.71 -22.05 10.61
N GLU A 23 -15.42 -22.43 11.84
CA GLU A 23 -14.09 -22.42 12.45
C GLU A 23 -13.11 -23.32 11.68
N ILE A 24 -13.59 -24.47 11.20
CA ILE A 24 -12.79 -25.40 10.39
C ILE A 24 -12.58 -24.84 8.98
N ARG A 25 -13.60 -24.21 8.39
CA ARG A 25 -13.45 -23.54 7.09
C ARG A 25 -12.43 -22.39 7.17
N LEU A 26 -12.50 -21.57 8.22
CA LEU A 26 -11.54 -20.48 8.46
C LEU A 26 -10.11 -21.00 8.61
N HIS A 27 -9.89 -22.11 9.32
CA HIS A 27 -8.57 -22.77 9.37
C HIS A 27 -8.09 -23.21 7.99
N ILE A 28 -8.98 -23.80 7.18
CA ILE A 28 -8.64 -24.22 5.82
C ILE A 28 -8.28 -23.00 4.95
N TYR A 29 -9.04 -21.91 5.02
CA TYR A 29 -8.71 -20.70 4.28
C TYR A 29 -7.39 -20.09 4.76
N ALA A 30 -7.13 -20.06 6.07
CA ALA A 30 -5.87 -19.55 6.62
C ALA A 30 -4.66 -20.28 6.03
N LEU A 31 -4.74 -21.61 5.88
CA LEU A 31 -3.69 -22.40 5.22
C LEU A 31 -3.51 -22.10 3.72
N LEU A 32 -4.52 -21.52 3.08
CA LEU A 32 -4.52 -21.24 1.64
C LEU A 32 -4.12 -19.79 1.32
N VAL A 33 -4.49 -18.84 2.18
CA VAL A 33 -4.34 -17.40 1.92
C VAL A 33 -3.37 -16.68 2.83
N LEU A 34 -2.94 -17.28 3.95
CA LEU A 34 -1.92 -16.70 4.83
C LEU A 34 -0.57 -17.38 4.59
N PRO A 35 0.55 -16.70 4.86
CA PRO A 35 1.87 -17.28 4.66
C PRO A 35 2.13 -18.29 5.78
N ALA A 36 2.60 -19.49 5.42
CA ALA A 36 3.00 -20.49 6.41
C ALA A 36 4.47 -20.30 6.83
N ARG A 37 5.29 -19.74 5.93
CA ARG A 37 6.70 -19.45 6.14
C ARG A 37 7.00 -18.04 5.64
N SER A 38 7.95 -17.35 6.27
CA SER A 38 8.41 -16.02 5.80
C SER A 38 8.86 -16.06 4.33
N THR A 39 9.40 -17.19 3.88
CA THR A 39 9.79 -17.42 2.49
C THR A 39 8.64 -17.38 1.48
N ASP A 40 7.39 -17.54 1.95
CA ASP A 40 6.21 -17.47 1.08
C ASP A 40 5.91 -16.05 0.61
N LEU A 41 6.42 -15.04 1.34
CA LEU A 41 6.34 -13.61 1.02
C LEU A 41 7.62 -13.07 0.37
N LEU A 42 8.47 -13.94 -0.19
CA LEU A 42 9.61 -13.48 -0.97
C LEU A 42 9.12 -12.88 -2.28
N ALA A 43 9.64 -11.70 -2.61
CA ALA A 43 9.40 -11.08 -3.90
C ALA A 43 9.81 -12.05 -5.03
N SER A 44 8.89 -12.30 -5.96
CA SER A 44 9.26 -12.85 -7.25
C SER A 44 10.12 -11.78 -7.93
N TYR A 45 11.42 -12.03 -8.06
CA TYR A 45 12.47 -11.08 -8.49
C TYR A 45 12.34 -10.60 -9.96
N VAL A 46 11.13 -10.32 -10.45
CA VAL A 46 10.95 -9.53 -11.66
C VAL A 46 10.87 -8.08 -11.22
N LYS A 47 12.05 -7.46 -11.08
CA LYS A 47 12.21 -6.03 -10.82
C LYS A 47 11.41 -5.28 -11.89
N VAL A 48 10.35 -4.62 -11.45
CA VAL A 48 9.49 -3.91 -12.39
C VAL A 48 10.04 -2.51 -12.57
N SER A 49 10.80 -2.29 -13.64
CA SER A 49 11.53 -1.03 -13.87
C SER A 49 10.65 0.12 -14.38
N SER A 50 9.37 0.17 -14.00
CA SER A 50 8.35 0.84 -14.83
C SER A 50 7.90 2.23 -14.41
N SER A 51 8.30 2.71 -13.24
CA SER A 51 7.95 4.05 -12.81
C SER A 51 9.04 4.51 -11.86
N THR A 52 9.93 5.40 -12.33
CA THR A 52 10.96 6.08 -11.52
C THR A 52 11.71 5.15 -10.57
N GLN A 53 12.87 4.61 -10.99
CA GLN A 53 13.86 3.92 -10.12
C GLN A 53 13.29 3.57 -8.75
N ASP A 54 12.70 2.38 -8.62
CA ASP A 54 12.13 1.86 -7.37
C ASP A 54 13.00 2.36 -6.22
N TYR A 55 12.45 3.25 -5.37
CA TYR A 55 13.23 4.01 -4.39
C TYR A 55 14.04 3.09 -3.44
N PHE A 56 13.60 1.83 -3.36
CA PHE A 56 14.31 0.64 -2.89
C PHE A 56 15.76 0.44 -3.39
N ASP A 57 16.23 1.17 -4.40
CA ASP A 57 17.57 1.01 -4.97
C ASP A 57 18.69 1.75 -4.20
N TYR A 58 18.38 2.77 -3.38
CA TYR A 58 19.42 3.59 -2.74
C TYR A 58 19.78 3.17 -1.31
N ASP A 59 18.84 2.64 -0.55
CA ASP A 59 19.13 2.00 0.74
C ASP A 59 18.92 0.50 0.57
N ARG A 60 20.02 -0.27 0.47
CA ARG A 60 20.02 -1.75 0.48
C ARG A 60 19.42 -2.36 1.76
N LYS A 61 18.80 -1.56 2.62
CA LYS A 61 17.92 -2.04 3.67
C LYS A 61 16.67 -2.59 2.99
N GLN A 62 16.70 -3.89 2.73
CA GLN A 62 15.49 -4.67 2.49
C GLN A 62 14.51 -4.29 3.61
N PHE A 63 13.43 -3.59 3.30
CA PHE A 63 12.35 -3.41 4.27
C PHE A 63 11.81 -4.81 4.58
N GLY A 64 12.01 -5.25 5.82
CA GLY A 64 11.87 -6.65 6.25
C GLY A 64 13.17 -7.33 6.70
N SER A 65 14.35 -6.72 6.57
CA SER A 65 15.61 -7.25 7.15
C SER A 65 15.75 -6.97 8.65
N ASP A 66 15.08 -5.94 9.16
CA ASP A 66 15.00 -5.67 10.60
C ASP A 66 13.85 -6.42 11.29
N LYS A 67 12.83 -6.84 10.52
CA LYS A 67 11.69 -7.61 11.07
C LYS A 67 12.08 -9.06 11.20
N THR A 68 11.85 -9.64 12.37
CA THR A 68 12.10 -11.07 12.55
C THR A 68 11.19 -11.91 11.63
N ALA A 69 11.61 -13.12 11.27
CA ALA A 69 10.76 -14.02 10.47
C ALA A 69 9.38 -14.27 11.13
N GLN A 70 9.32 -14.17 12.46
CA GLN A 70 8.09 -14.28 13.22
C GLN A 70 7.19 -13.05 13.05
N GLU A 71 7.73 -11.84 13.09
CA GLU A 71 6.98 -10.60 12.84
C GLU A 71 6.41 -10.56 11.42
N GLN A 72 7.17 -11.03 10.43
CA GLN A 72 6.70 -11.14 9.05
C GLN A 72 5.51 -12.09 8.87
N LEU A 73 5.39 -13.10 9.74
CA LEU A 73 4.27 -14.04 9.72
C LEU A 73 3.06 -13.51 10.50
N GLN A 74 3.29 -12.75 11.58
CA GLN A 74 2.23 -12.14 12.37
C GLN A 74 1.57 -10.96 11.65
N ASN A 75 2.37 -10.13 10.99
CA ASN A 75 1.93 -8.94 10.26
C ASN A 75 2.47 -8.98 8.82
N PRO A 76 1.95 -9.90 7.98
CA PRO A 76 2.46 -10.08 6.64
C PRO A 76 2.16 -8.86 5.77
N THR A 77 3.05 -8.57 4.84
CA THR A 77 2.94 -7.41 3.93
C THR A 77 2.84 -7.88 2.49
N LEU A 78 1.87 -7.37 1.74
CA LEU A 78 1.76 -7.56 0.29
C LEU A 78 2.23 -6.29 -0.41
N HIS A 79 3.23 -6.45 -1.27
CA HIS A 79 3.82 -5.35 -2.02
C HIS A 79 3.08 -5.19 -3.35
N ILE A 80 2.24 -4.17 -3.43
CA ILE A 80 1.56 -3.75 -4.65
C ILE A 80 2.45 -2.74 -5.37
N ARG A 81 2.89 -3.08 -6.58
CA ARG A 81 3.77 -2.25 -7.40
C ARG A 81 3.15 -2.02 -8.77
N THR A 82 3.47 -0.91 -9.40
CA THR A 82 3.23 -0.73 -10.82
C THR A 82 3.99 -1.79 -11.61
N ILE A 83 3.36 -2.40 -12.62
CA ILE A 83 4.05 -3.33 -13.53
C ILE A 83 4.59 -2.61 -14.77
N GLU A 84 5.58 -3.16 -15.46
CA GLU A 84 6.09 -2.61 -16.72
C GLU A 84 5.12 -3.01 -17.82
N PRO A 85 4.65 -2.07 -18.65
CA PRO A 85 3.73 -2.38 -19.73
C PRO A 85 4.23 -3.51 -20.64
N SER A 86 5.54 -3.56 -20.89
CA SER A 86 6.20 -4.60 -21.69
C SER A 86 6.11 -5.98 -21.01
N ILE A 87 6.50 -6.08 -19.75
CA ILE A 87 6.46 -7.30 -18.92
C ILE A 87 5.02 -7.79 -18.75
N TYR A 88 4.09 -6.88 -18.51
CA TYR A 88 2.67 -7.22 -18.38
C TYR A 88 2.12 -7.86 -19.65
N LYS A 89 2.40 -7.25 -20.82
CA LYS A 89 2.01 -7.81 -22.11
C LYS A 89 2.61 -9.19 -22.35
N GLN A 90 3.87 -9.41 -21.96
CA GLN A 90 4.54 -10.71 -22.08
C GLN A 90 3.94 -11.78 -21.17
N ARG A 91 3.52 -11.43 -19.94
CA ARG A 91 2.91 -12.39 -19.00
C ARG A 91 1.48 -12.79 -19.41
N HIS A 92 0.77 -11.91 -20.08
CA HIS A 92 -0.64 -12.11 -20.45
C HIS A 92 -0.84 -12.28 -21.97
N VAL A 93 0.18 -12.76 -22.69
CA VAL A 93 0.08 -13.04 -24.14
C VAL A 93 -1.09 -13.98 -24.42
N GLY A 94 -2.03 -13.53 -25.24
CA GLY A 94 -3.22 -14.30 -25.62
C GLY A 94 -4.47 -14.11 -24.75
N GLN A 95 -4.37 -13.38 -23.62
CA GLN A 95 -5.55 -12.98 -22.85
C GLN A 95 -6.17 -11.71 -23.44
N ARG A 96 -7.33 -11.83 -24.11
CA ARG A 96 -8.02 -10.70 -24.78
C ARG A 96 -8.58 -9.65 -23.82
N HIS A 97 -8.82 -10.03 -22.56
CA HIS A 97 -9.31 -9.13 -21.52
C HIS A 97 -8.47 -9.33 -20.27
N HIS A 98 -7.75 -8.29 -19.87
CA HIS A 98 -7.17 -8.28 -18.54
C HIS A 98 -8.23 -7.85 -17.51
N ALA A 99 -8.29 -8.56 -16.40
CA ALA A 99 -9.29 -8.29 -15.35
C ALA A 99 -8.96 -7.05 -14.51
N LYS A 100 -7.71 -6.59 -14.52
CA LYS A 100 -7.25 -5.47 -13.69
C LYS A 100 -7.45 -4.13 -14.37
N SER A 101 -7.84 -3.12 -13.62
CA SER A 101 -7.92 -1.74 -14.11
C SER A 101 -6.55 -1.22 -14.53
N SER A 102 -6.53 -0.46 -15.63
CA SER A 102 -5.32 0.17 -16.15
C SER A 102 -5.24 1.64 -15.75
N TYR A 103 -4.02 2.15 -15.60
CA TYR A 103 -3.72 3.55 -15.31
C TYR A 103 -2.48 4.00 -16.08
N SER A 104 -2.20 5.30 -16.11
CA SER A 104 -1.07 5.87 -16.83
C SER A 104 0.04 6.26 -15.87
N VAL A 105 1.27 5.83 -16.17
CA VAL A 105 2.48 6.22 -15.43
C VAL A 105 3.47 6.92 -16.33
N ARG A 106 4.33 7.76 -15.76
CA ARG A 106 5.46 8.33 -16.49
C ARG A 106 6.57 7.29 -16.60
N ALA A 107 6.98 7.00 -17.84
CA ALA A 107 7.98 5.98 -18.13
C ALA A 107 9.42 6.41 -17.77
N ASP A 108 9.67 7.71 -17.58
CA ASP A 108 11.01 8.25 -17.31
C ASP A 108 10.92 9.63 -16.62
N ARG A 109 11.88 9.95 -15.74
CA ARG A 109 12.07 11.26 -15.12
C ARG A 109 12.41 12.34 -16.17
N PHE A 110 13.03 11.96 -17.29
CA PHE A 110 13.50 12.90 -18.33
C PHE A 110 12.67 12.92 -19.61
N ARG A 111 11.79 11.95 -19.83
CA ARG A 111 10.90 11.91 -21.01
C ARG A 111 9.46 12.02 -20.54
N ALA A 112 8.74 13.03 -21.03
CA ALA A 112 7.31 13.24 -20.79
C ALA A 112 6.42 12.21 -21.53
N ARG A 113 6.80 10.93 -21.49
CA ARG A 113 6.02 9.83 -22.08
C ARG A 113 5.22 9.16 -20.98
N CYS A 114 3.89 9.22 -21.12
CA CYS A 114 2.99 8.38 -20.34
C CYS A 114 2.87 7.00 -20.99
N MET A 115 2.84 5.95 -20.18
CA MET A 115 2.57 4.59 -20.61
C MET A 115 1.44 4.00 -19.79
N GLN A 116 0.54 3.30 -20.47
CA GLN A 116 -0.55 2.60 -19.82
C GLN A 116 -0.04 1.30 -19.20
N THR A 117 -0.37 1.09 -17.94
CA THR A 117 0.03 -0.06 -17.14
C THR A 117 -1.04 -0.43 -16.11
N THR A 118 -0.76 -1.40 -15.24
CA THR A 118 -1.60 -1.81 -14.10
C THR A 118 -0.73 -2.12 -12.88
N TYR A 119 -1.33 -2.64 -11.81
CA TYR A 119 -0.64 -3.05 -10.58
C TYR A 119 -0.39 -4.57 -10.55
N HIS A 120 0.66 -4.97 -9.84
CA HIS A 120 1.03 -6.34 -9.59
C HIS A 120 1.48 -6.53 -8.15
N CYS A 121 1.10 -7.65 -7.53
CA CYS A 121 1.58 -8.00 -6.22
C CYS A 121 2.86 -8.82 -6.37
N VAL A 122 4.01 -8.24 -6.01
CA VAL A 122 5.33 -8.81 -6.36
C VAL A 122 5.72 -10.00 -5.48
N ASN A 123 5.23 -10.06 -4.24
CA ASN A 123 5.62 -11.04 -3.24
C ASN A 123 4.49 -12.01 -2.88
N ASN A 124 3.63 -12.29 -3.86
CA ASN A 124 2.49 -13.20 -3.71
C ASN A 124 2.58 -14.55 -4.45
N PRO A 125 3.74 -15.03 -4.95
CA PRO A 125 3.73 -16.06 -5.99
C PRO A 125 3.16 -17.42 -5.53
N ARG A 126 3.14 -17.68 -4.22
CA ARG A 126 2.69 -18.98 -3.68
C ARG A 126 1.22 -19.04 -3.28
N ILE A 127 0.56 -17.91 -3.06
CA ILE A 127 -0.88 -17.89 -2.74
C ILE A 127 -1.75 -17.47 -3.93
N GLU A 128 -1.18 -16.89 -5.00
CA GLU A 128 -1.91 -16.46 -6.19
C GLU A 128 -2.78 -17.59 -6.79
N GLY A 129 -2.24 -18.81 -6.85
CA GLY A 129 -2.99 -19.99 -7.33
C GLY A 129 -4.22 -20.35 -6.49
N ASN A 130 -4.19 -20.03 -5.19
CA ASN A 130 -5.28 -20.32 -4.27
C ASN A 130 -6.40 -19.26 -4.32
N LEU A 131 -6.09 -18.02 -4.74
CA LEU A 131 -7.06 -16.92 -4.80
C LEU A 131 -8.23 -17.16 -5.75
N GLY A 132 -8.10 -18.11 -6.68
CA GLY A 132 -9.22 -18.58 -7.51
C GLY A 132 -10.43 -19.06 -6.69
N MET A 133 -10.21 -19.52 -5.46
CA MET A 133 -11.28 -19.96 -4.56
C MET A 133 -12.24 -18.83 -4.18
N LEU A 134 -11.79 -17.56 -4.18
CA LEU A 134 -12.63 -16.40 -3.88
C LEU A 134 -13.77 -16.21 -4.89
N ARG A 135 -13.70 -16.88 -6.05
CA ARG A 135 -14.73 -16.84 -7.10
C ARG A 135 -15.69 -18.03 -7.06
N ALA A 136 -15.47 -19.00 -6.16
CA ALA A 136 -16.24 -20.24 -6.14
C ALA A 136 -17.68 -20.06 -5.63
N ASN A 137 -17.88 -19.30 -4.55
CA ASN A 137 -19.20 -19.01 -3.99
C ASN A 137 -19.16 -17.76 -3.09
N LYS A 138 -20.31 -17.10 -2.90
CA LYS A 138 -20.47 -15.93 -2.01
C LYS A 138 -20.05 -16.19 -0.56
N GLN A 139 -20.34 -17.37 -0.01
CA GLN A 139 -19.97 -17.71 1.37
C GLN A 139 -18.45 -17.86 1.53
N ILE A 140 -17.81 -18.59 0.60
CA ILE A 140 -16.34 -18.72 0.57
C ILE A 140 -15.70 -17.35 0.38
N HIS A 141 -16.25 -16.54 -0.52
CA HIS A 141 -15.79 -15.18 -0.74
C HIS A 141 -15.84 -14.36 0.54
N ALA A 142 -16.97 -14.33 1.25
CA ALA A 142 -17.10 -13.54 2.47
C ALA A 142 -16.10 -13.98 3.56
N GLU A 143 -16.04 -15.29 3.84
CA GLU A 143 -15.18 -15.83 4.91
C GLU A 143 -13.69 -15.67 4.59
N ALA A 144 -13.27 -15.92 3.35
CA ALA A 144 -11.86 -15.86 2.97
C ALA A 144 -11.38 -14.45 2.66
N CYS A 145 -12.24 -13.55 2.13
CA CYS A 145 -11.86 -12.15 1.92
C CYS A 145 -11.59 -11.46 3.25
N GLU A 146 -12.37 -11.72 4.29
CA GLU A 146 -12.11 -11.14 5.60
C GLU A 146 -10.74 -11.55 6.11
N LEU A 147 -10.39 -12.85 6.08
CA LEU A 147 -9.06 -13.32 6.46
C LEU A 147 -7.94 -12.71 5.61
N LEU A 148 -8.09 -12.71 4.28
CA LEU A 148 -7.04 -12.23 3.37
C LEU A 148 -6.83 -10.71 3.47
N TYR A 149 -7.88 -9.90 3.44
CA TYR A 149 -7.70 -8.45 3.37
C TYR A 149 -7.49 -7.80 4.74
N SER A 150 -7.87 -8.46 5.85
CA SER A 150 -7.64 -7.92 7.20
C SER A 150 -6.28 -8.31 7.79
N ALA A 151 -5.69 -9.44 7.39
CA ALA A 151 -4.43 -9.92 7.96
C ALA A 151 -3.19 -9.24 7.39
N TYR A 152 -3.27 -8.66 6.19
CA TYR A 152 -2.13 -8.12 5.48
C TYR A 152 -2.05 -6.60 5.54
N THR A 153 -0.82 -6.09 5.59
CA THR A 153 -0.53 -4.70 5.23
C THR A 153 -0.34 -4.61 3.72
N PHE A 154 -1.14 -3.75 3.07
CA PHE A 154 -1.01 -3.49 1.63
C PHE A 154 -0.03 -2.33 1.43
N ASP A 155 1.16 -2.66 0.96
CA ASP A 155 2.23 -1.71 0.75
C ASP A 155 2.30 -1.29 -0.71
N PHE A 156 2.12 0.00 -0.97
CA PHE A 156 2.18 0.60 -2.30
C PHE A 156 3.50 1.32 -2.56
N ASP A 157 4.34 1.50 -1.53
CA ASP A 157 5.54 2.31 -1.59
C ASP A 157 5.28 3.67 -2.28
N THR A 158 6.09 4.04 -3.27
CA THR A 158 5.97 5.27 -4.05
C THR A 158 4.99 5.16 -5.24
N HIS A 159 4.35 4.00 -5.44
CA HIS A 159 3.40 3.71 -6.51
C HIS A 159 1.96 4.10 -6.11
N VAL A 160 1.79 5.34 -5.65
CA VAL A 160 0.51 5.85 -5.14
C VAL A 160 -0.61 5.78 -6.19
N GLU A 161 -0.27 5.88 -7.47
CA GLU A 161 -1.20 5.73 -8.60
C GLU A 161 -1.86 4.34 -8.70
N ALA A 162 -1.25 3.32 -8.08
CA ALA A 162 -1.77 1.96 -8.07
C ALA A 162 -2.92 1.76 -7.07
N ILE A 163 -3.06 2.66 -6.08
CA ILE A 163 -4.04 2.55 -4.99
C ILE A 163 -5.46 2.52 -5.52
N LEU A 164 -5.85 3.54 -6.29
CA LEU A 164 -7.22 3.67 -6.78
C LEU A 164 -7.62 2.50 -7.70
N PRO A 165 -6.82 2.11 -8.71
CA PRO A 165 -7.11 0.94 -9.54
C PRO A 165 -7.17 -0.37 -8.74
N PHE A 166 -6.25 -0.58 -7.80
CA PHE A 166 -6.25 -1.77 -6.94
C PHE A 166 -7.55 -1.87 -6.12
N LEU A 167 -7.92 -0.80 -5.41
CA LEU A 167 -9.09 -0.79 -4.56
C LEU A 167 -10.39 -0.86 -5.37
N SER A 168 -10.43 -0.22 -6.55
CA SER A 168 -11.60 -0.22 -7.42
C SER A 168 -11.91 -1.59 -8.03
N ASP A 169 -10.88 -2.42 -8.22
CA ASP A 169 -11.03 -3.81 -8.69
C ASP A 169 -11.58 -4.75 -7.60
N LEU A 170 -11.56 -4.33 -6.33
CA LEU A 170 -12.12 -5.08 -5.21
C LEU A 170 -13.63 -4.86 -5.08
N THR A 171 -14.32 -5.85 -4.51
CA THR A 171 -15.70 -5.67 -4.07
C THR A 171 -15.76 -4.68 -2.90
N SER A 172 -16.90 -4.02 -2.71
CA SER A 172 -17.15 -3.15 -1.54
C SER A 172 -16.85 -3.88 -0.22
N PHE A 173 -17.28 -5.14 -0.11
CA PHE A 173 -16.97 -5.97 1.05
C PHE A 173 -15.46 -6.18 1.24
N ALA A 174 -14.74 -6.60 0.20
CA ALA A 174 -13.29 -6.82 0.28
C ALA A 174 -12.51 -5.55 0.63
N ARG A 175 -12.91 -4.39 0.09
CA ARG A 175 -12.33 -3.10 0.49
C ARG A 175 -12.53 -2.82 1.98
N SER A 176 -13.71 -3.11 2.52
CA SER A 176 -13.99 -2.86 3.94
C SER A 176 -13.19 -3.75 4.89
N CYS A 177 -12.68 -4.88 4.41
CA CYS A 177 -11.76 -5.74 5.15
C CYS A 177 -10.33 -5.18 5.23
N ILE A 178 -9.91 -4.26 4.36
CA ILE A 178 -8.56 -3.68 4.39
C ILE A 178 -8.40 -2.79 5.62
N LYS A 179 -7.48 -3.15 6.51
CA LYS A 179 -7.22 -2.43 7.77
C LYS A 179 -5.85 -1.74 7.83
N SER A 180 -4.89 -2.20 7.03
CA SER A 180 -3.50 -1.75 7.13
C SER A 180 -2.93 -1.43 5.76
N MET A 181 -2.36 -0.23 5.60
CA MET A 181 -1.74 0.21 4.36
C MET A 181 -0.40 0.89 4.63
N ARG A 182 0.53 0.73 3.68
CA ARG A 182 1.79 1.47 3.64
C ARG A 182 1.87 2.28 2.35
N ILE A 183 2.19 3.56 2.48
CA ILE A 183 2.36 4.49 1.35
C ILE A 183 3.58 5.37 1.59
N VAL A 184 4.29 5.75 0.52
CA VAL A 184 5.49 6.58 0.61
C VAL A 184 5.31 7.87 -0.20
N LYS A 185 5.43 9.01 0.48
CA LYS A 185 5.39 10.33 -0.15
C LYS A 185 6.78 10.77 -0.61
N ARG A 186 6.90 11.12 -1.88
CA ARG A 186 8.06 11.86 -2.41
C ARG A 186 7.97 13.33 -2.04
N ALA A 187 8.61 13.75 -0.94
CA ALA A 187 8.59 15.13 -0.46
C ALA A 187 9.71 16.01 -1.06
N ILE A 188 10.13 15.72 -2.31
CA ILE A 188 11.30 16.34 -2.95
C ILE A 188 11.09 17.87 -3.11
N PRO A 189 12.14 18.71 -2.95
CA PRO A 189 12.07 20.18 -3.07
C PRO A 189 11.60 20.67 -4.45
N TYR A 190 11.62 19.78 -5.44
CA TYR A 190 11.09 19.98 -6.78
C TYR A 190 9.90 19.02 -6.94
N LEU A 191 8.77 19.37 -6.32
CA LEU A 191 7.53 18.65 -6.50
C LEU A 191 7.16 18.64 -7.98
N ASN A 192 7.13 17.46 -8.59
CA ASN A 192 6.51 17.29 -9.89
C ASN A 192 4.99 17.38 -9.70
N GLU A 193 4.30 18.25 -10.43
CA GLU A 193 2.83 18.40 -10.40
C GLU A 193 2.08 17.06 -10.51
N PHE A 194 2.67 16.09 -11.22
CA PHE A 194 2.14 14.74 -11.36
C PHE A 194 2.00 14.01 -10.01
N ASP A 195 3.02 14.06 -9.16
CA ASP A 195 3.00 13.39 -7.85
C ASP A 195 1.94 14.02 -6.93
N ARG A 196 1.69 15.33 -7.08
CA ARG A 196 0.61 16.04 -6.36
C ARG A 196 -0.77 15.51 -6.75
N CYS A 197 -1.04 15.34 -8.05
CA CYS A 197 -2.33 14.85 -8.54
C CYS A 197 -2.60 13.39 -8.13
N GLU A 198 -1.63 12.50 -8.31
CA GLU A 198 -1.80 11.08 -7.95
C GLU A 198 -1.99 10.89 -6.44
N TRP A 199 -1.26 11.65 -5.63
CA TRP A 199 -1.42 11.63 -4.18
C TRP A 199 -2.81 12.14 -3.75
N ALA A 200 -3.25 13.26 -4.31
CA ALA A 200 -4.58 13.81 -4.03
C ALA A 200 -5.69 12.83 -4.43
N ASN A 201 -5.58 12.19 -5.59
CA ASN A 201 -6.57 11.21 -6.07
C ASN A 201 -6.62 9.98 -5.17
N ALA A 202 -5.47 9.42 -4.79
CA ALA A 202 -5.41 8.25 -3.92
C ALA A 202 -5.97 8.55 -2.53
N LEU A 203 -5.57 9.66 -1.91
CA LEU A 203 -6.05 10.00 -0.58
C LEU A 203 -7.54 10.32 -0.57
N ARG A 204 -8.03 11.13 -1.52
CA ARG A 204 -9.48 11.38 -1.66
C ARG A 204 -10.28 10.09 -1.84
N TYR A 205 -9.72 9.09 -2.51
CA TYR A 205 -10.38 7.80 -2.65
C TYR A 205 -10.42 7.04 -1.32
N ILE A 206 -9.31 7.01 -0.57
CA ILE A 206 -9.23 6.30 0.72
C ILE A 206 -10.09 6.99 1.79
N THR A 207 -10.16 8.32 1.79
CA THR A 207 -10.90 9.12 2.79
C THR A 207 -12.37 9.31 2.44
N ASN A 208 -12.81 8.95 1.22
CA ASN A 208 -14.20 9.06 0.83
C ASN A 208 -15.07 8.02 1.59
N PRO A 209 -16.10 8.45 2.34
CA PRO A 209 -16.98 7.54 3.07
C PRO A 209 -17.69 6.50 2.18
N LEU A 210 -17.86 6.79 0.89
CA LEU A 210 -18.49 5.90 -0.10
C LEU A 210 -17.55 4.82 -0.64
N SER A 211 -16.26 4.86 -0.31
CA SER A 211 -15.28 3.86 -0.74
C SER A 211 -15.30 2.59 0.09
N ASP A 212 -16.05 2.57 1.20
CA ASP A 212 -16.14 1.45 2.15
C ASP A 212 -14.77 1.04 2.73
N ILE A 213 -13.83 1.97 2.87
CA ILE A 213 -12.50 1.69 3.43
C ILE A 213 -12.47 2.18 4.87
N ASN A 214 -12.05 1.30 5.78
CA ASN A 214 -11.96 1.60 7.20
C ASN A 214 -10.55 1.27 7.69
N LEU A 215 -9.62 2.13 7.30
CA LEU A 215 -8.20 1.98 7.60
C LEU A 215 -7.95 2.20 9.09
N ARG A 216 -7.24 1.27 9.74
CA ARG A 216 -6.90 1.33 11.18
C ARG A 216 -5.41 1.56 11.40
N HIS A 217 -4.56 1.10 10.49
CA HIS A 217 -3.12 1.25 10.57
C HIS A 217 -2.59 1.87 9.29
N LEU A 218 -1.80 2.94 9.43
CA LEU A 218 -1.10 3.58 8.32
C LEU A 218 0.41 3.59 8.61
N GLU A 219 1.19 3.02 7.70
CA GLU A 219 2.63 3.26 7.64
C GLU A 219 2.93 4.31 6.56
N LEU A 220 3.30 5.52 6.98
CA LEU A 220 3.66 6.61 6.10
C LEU A 220 5.18 6.74 6.00
N GLY A 221 5.75 6.36 4.86
CA GLY A 221 7.11 6.74 4.53
C GLY A 221 7.17 8.14 3.93
N VAL A 222 8.19 8.91 4.27
CA VAL A 222 8.48 10.19 3.62
C VAL A 222 9.91 10.22 3.13
N VAL A 223 10.08 10.45 1.83
CA VAL A 223 11.37 10.62 1.16
C VAL A 223 12.11 11.82 1.75
N ALA A 224 13.17 11.53 2.50
CA ALA A 224 13.87 12.48 3.34
C ALA A 224 15.32 12.65 2.86
N GLY A 225 15.69 13.86 2.45
CA GLY A 225 17.02 14.16 1.95
C GLY A 225 18.03 14.37 3.09
N ARG A 226 19.14 13.65 3.05
CA ARG A 226 20.27 13.77 3.97
C ARG A 226 21.55 14.17 3.23
N PRO A 227 22.09 15.38 3.50
CA PRO A 227 23.37 15.82 2.92
C PRO A 227 24.56 15.05 3.51
N GLY A 228 25.14 14.13 2.75
CA GLY A 228 26.25 13.29 3.25
C GLY A 228 25.84 12.44 4.46
N GLN A 229 26.84 11.91 5.19
CA GLN A 229 26.58 10.93 6.26
C GLN A 229 26.06 11.57 7.56
N ASN A 230 26.48 12.80 7.88
CA ASN A 230 26.11 13.52 9.12
C ASN A 230 25.20 14.72 8.84
N GLY A 231 24.49 14.71 7.70
CA GLY A 231 23.78 15.87 7.16
C GLY A 231 22.64 16.44 7.99
N TRP A 232 22.23 15.76 9.07
CA TRP A 232 21.13 16.19 9.95
C TRP A 232 21.60 16.61 11.33
N ASP A 233 22.86 16.37 11.70
CA ASP A 233 23.34 16.53 13.08
C ASP A 233 23.30 17.99 13.54
N LEU A 234 23.50 18.93 12.60
CA LEU A 234 23.48 20.38 12.84
C LEU A 234 22.22 21.06 12.31
N VAL A 235 21.22 20.29 11.87
CA VAL A 235 19.99 20.83 11.29
C VAL A 235 18.96 21.04 12.38
N SER A 236 18.56 22.30 12.59
CA SER A 236 17.49 22.63 13.54
C SER A 236 16.17 22.01 13.09
N LYS A 237 15.63 21.05 13.83
CA LYS A 237 14.38 20.36 13.47
C LYS A 237 13.15 21.27 13.64
N TYR A 238 12.09 20.97 12.91
CA TYR A 238 10.75 21.49 13.14
C TYR A 238 10.09 20.70 14.27
N SER A 239 9.41 21.41 15.16
CA SER A 239 8.52 20.87 16.18
C SER A 239 7.13 20.55 15.62
N ALA A 240 6.31 19.81 16.36
CA ALA A 240 4.91 19.59 15.99
C ALA A 240 4.11 20.89 15.85
N THR A 241 4.43 21.91 16.66
CA THR A 241 3.79 23.23 16.57
C THR A 241 4.15 23.93 15.26
N ASP A 242 5.40 23.83 14.80
CA ASP A 242 5.81 24.39 13.51
C ASP A 242 5.01 23.77 12.35
N PHE A 243 4.69 22.47 12.44
CA PHE A 243 3.89 21.78 11.42
C PHE A 243 2.44 22.27 11.31
N ASN A 244 1.86 22.87 12.37
CA ASN A 244 0.56 23.53 12.24
C ASN A 244 0.62 24.71 11.26
N LEU A 245 1.75 25.44 11.23
CA LEU A 245 1.95 26.55 10.29
C LEU A 245 2.32 26.01 8.90
N LEU A 246 3.23 25.04 8.82
CA LEU A 246 3.68 24.46 7.55
C LEU A 246 2.52 23.80 6.78
N CYS A 247 1.53 23.23 7.46
CA CYS A 247 0.37 22.60 6.83
C CYS A 247 -0.48 23.55 5.96
N GLY A 248 -0.42 24.85 6.23
CA GLY A 248 -1.11 25.88 5.44
C GLY A 248 -0.30 26.46 4.29
N MET A 249 0.97 26.04 4.12
CA MET A 249 1.86 26.62 3.12
C MET A 249 1.69 25.96 1.74
N GLU A 250 2.09 26.70 0.69
CA GLU A 250 2.14 26.17 -0.68
C GLU A 250 3.11 24.98 -0.76
N GLY A 251 2.71 23.92 -1.48
CA GLY A 251 3.49 22.67 -1.63
C GLY A 251 3.26 21.65 -0.50
N MET A 252 2.49 22.02 0.52
CA MET A 252 2.17 21.20 1.68
C MET A 252 0.72 20.68 1.69
N GLU A 253 -0.02 20.87 0.60
CA GLU A 253 -1.44 20.48 0.47
C GLU A 253 -1.67 18.98 0.65
N TRP A 254 -0.65 18.17 0.33
CA TRP A 254 -0.70 16.72 0.53
C TRP A 254 -0.91 16.31 2.00
N MET A 255 -0.48 17.14 2.96
CA MET A 255 -0.73 16.92 4.38
C MET A 255 -2.20 17.14 4.72
N GLN A 256 -2.87 18.09 4.06
CA GLN A 256 -4.29 18.34 4.31
C GLN A 256 -5.14 17.12 3.94
N TYR A 257 -4.84 16.47 2.83
CA TYR A 257 -5.50 15.22 2.44
C TYR A 257 -5.21 14.06 3.40
N LEU A 258 -4.03 14.01 4.02
CA LEU A 258 -3.75 13.01 5.07
C LEU A 258 -4.59 13.27 6.32
N LEU A 259 -4.77 14.54 6.68
CA LEU A 259 -5.55 14.95 7.85
C LEU A 259 -7.07 14.71 7.69
N GLU A 260 -7.54 14.35 6.50
CA GLU A 260 -8.92 13.91 6.24
C GLU A 260 -9.13 12.42 6.62
N MET A 261 -8.07 11.69 6.98
CA MET A 261 -8.22 10.30 7.43
C MET A 261 -8.88 10.24 8.81
N GLU A 262 -9.88 9.38 8.93
CA GLU A 262 -10.61 9.13 10.17
C GLU A 262 -10.51 7.66 10.57
N GLY A 263 -10.64 7.36 11.86
CA GLY A 263 -10.70 5.98 12.37
C GLY A 263 -9.35 5.25 12.44
N LEU A 264 -8.23 5.95 12.23
CA LEU A 264 -6.90 5.39 12.46
C LEU A 264 -6.67 5.10 13.95
N HIS A 265 -6.19 3.89 14.23
CA HIS A 265 -5.80 3.45 15.57
C HIS A 265 -4.28 3.50 15.75
N GLU A 266 -3.53 3.32 14.66
CA GLU A 266 -2.08 3.28 14.66
C GLU A 266 -1.54 4.04 13.44
N LEU A 267 -0.46 4.80 13.66
CA LEU A 267 0.24 5.56 12.64
C LEU A 267 1.75 5.43 12.88
N ASP A 268 2.45 4.86 11.92
CA ASP A 268 3.91 4.84 11.88
C ASP A 268 4.41 5.81 10.80
N VAL A 269 5.39 6.65 11.15
CA VAL A 269 5.95 7.65 10.23
C VAL A 269 7.45 7.47 10.18
N GLN A 270 7.97 7.16 8.99
CA GLN A 270 9.37 6.79 8.80
C GLN A 270 10.03 7.65 7.73
N ALA A 271 11.29 8.04 7.97
CA ALA A 271 12.09 8.71 6.97
C ALA A 271 12.67 7.68 6.00
N VAL A 272 12.33 7.79 4.72
CA VAL A 272 12.98 7.01 3.65
C VAL A 272 14.17 7.82 3.15
N ILE A 273 15.34 7.55 3.72
CA ILE A 273 16.53 8.39 3.57
C ILE A 273 17.08 8.33 2.15
N GLU A 274 17.28 9.49 1.53
CA GLU A 274 18.00 9.67 0.27
C GLU A 274 19.20 10.59 0.45
N HIS A 275 20.27 10.32 -0.30
CA HIS A 275 21.35 11.29 -0.41
C HIS A 275 20.88 12.51 -1.19
N CYS A 276 21.08 13.70 -0.64
CA CYS A 276 20.80 14.95 -1.35
C CYS A 276 22.02 15.89 -1.36
N PRO A 277 22.06 16.86 -2.30
CA PRO A 277 23.13 17.86 -2.32
C PRO A 277 23.20 18.70 -1.04
N PRO A 278 24.38 19.26 -0.70
CA PRO A 278 24.52 20.21 0.39
C PRO A 278 23.62 21.44 0.28
N VAL A 279 23.28 22.02 1.43
CA VAL A 279 22.40 23.22 1.56
C VAL A 279 23.11 24.55 1.23
N THR A 280 24.02 24.57 0.25
CA THR A 280 24.97 25.68 0.05
C THR A 280 24.38 26.94 -0.60
N SER A 281 23.28 26.83 -1.35
CA SER A 281 22.82 27.96 -2.19
C SER A 281 21.30 28.06 -2.43
N SER A 282 20.48 27.22 -1.78
CA SER A 282 19.02 27.20 -2.02
C SER A 282 18.25 27.14 -0.71
N THR A 283 17.41 28.15 -0.45
CA THR A 283 16.46 28.17 0.66
C THR A 283 15.48 27.00 0.58
N ALA A 284 15.07 26.61 -0.63
CA ALA A 284 14.19 25.45 -0.83
C ALA A 284 14.88 24.14 -0.40
N MET A 285 16.17 23.97 -0.75
CA MET A 285 16.94 22.80 -0.30
C MET A 285 17.17 22.81 1.22
N ALA A 286 17.46 23.99 1.80
CA ALA A 286 17.60 24.14 3.25
C ALA A 286 16.31 23.76 3.99
N ASN A 287 15.15 24.25 3.52
CA ASN A 287 13.84 23.91 4.07
C ASN A 287 13.52 22.43 3.90
N TYR A 288 13.85 21.84 2.75
CA TYR A 288 13.64 20.40 2.53
C TYR A 288 14.50 19.54 3.45
N VAL A 289 15.79 19.84 3.62
CA VAL A 289 16.66 19.11 4.55
C VAL A 289 16.18 19.28 5.99
N ARG A 290 15.71 20.48 6.34
CA ARG A 290 15.11 20.76 7.65
C ARG A 290 13.85 19.94 7.90
N PHE A 291 12.94 19.90 6.93
CA PHE A 291 11.75 19.04 6.95
C PHE A 291 12.15 17.56 7.07
N SER A 292 13.11 17.12 6.26
CA SER A 292 13.62 15.74 6.22
C SER A 292 14.16 15.28 7.57
N ALA A 293 14.95 16.11 8.25
CA ALA A 293 15.47 15.86 9.59
C ALA A 293 14.37 15.78 10.68
N SER A 294 13.15 16.21 10.35
CA SER A 294 12.02 16.34 11.27
C SER A 294 10.94 15.27 11.08
N VAL A 295 11.04 14.43 10.04
CA VAL A 295 10.03 13.41 9.66
C VAL A 295 9.67 12.50 10.83
N GLU A 296 10.67 11.88 11.47
CA GLU A 296 10.47 10.91 12.55
C GLU A 296 10.30 11.57 13.94
N SER A 297 10.29 12.91 14.00
CA SER A 297 10.14 13.67 15.25
C SER A 297 8.93 14.60 15.15
N GLY A 298 9.13 15.90 14.97
CA GLY A 298 8.03 16.88 15.00
C GLY A 298 6.92 16.60 13.99
N PHE A 299 7.24 16.03 12.81
CA PHE A 299 6.22 15.68 11.83
C PHE A 299 5.39 14.46 12.27
N SER A 300 6.06 13.39 12.72
CA SER A 300 5.40 12.21 13.28
C SER A 300 4.51 12.57 14.46
N GLU A 301 5.01 13.39 15.38
CA GLU A 301 4.27 13.89 16.54
C GLU A 301 3.04 14.71 16.13
N PHE A 302 3.21 15.62 15.18
CA PHE A 302 2.11 16.41 14.62
C PHE A 302 1.01 15.52 14.03
N LEU A 303 1.36 14.57 13.16
CA LEU A 303 0.36 13.70 12.54
C LEU A 303 -0.33 12.80 13.56
N LYS A 304 0.43 12.19 14.48
CA LYS A 304 -0.15 11.35 15.55
C LYS A 304 -1.12 12.14 16.42
N GLY A 305 -0.76 13.36 16.80
CA GLY A 305 -1.63 14.25 17.57
C GLY A 305 -2.91 14.66 16.85
N ARG A 306 -2.95 14.63 15.52
CA ARG A 306 -4.12 15.00 14.71
C ARG A 306 -4.97 13.81 14.27
N LEU A 307 -4.35 12.67 14.00
CA LEU A 307 -5.00 11.50 13.39
C LEU A 307 -5.37 10.40 14.38
N LEU A 308 -4.68 10.30 15.51
CA LEU A 308 -4.96 9.28 16.54
C LEU A 308 -5.71 9.86 17.75
N ALA A 309 -5.91 11.17 17.79
CA ALA A 309 -6.71 11.79 18.83
C ALA A 309 -8.17 11.32 18.69
N PRO A 310 -8.81 10.87 19.78
CA PRO A 310 -10.23 10.55 19.74
C PRO A 310 -10.99 11.81 19.32
N VAL A 311 -11.85 11.68 18.30
CA VAL A 311 -12.79 12.74 17.93
C VAL A 311 -13.54 13.12 19.20
N ALA A 312 -13.38 14.38 19.65
CA ALA A 312 -14.13 14.87 20.80
C ALA A 312 -15.62 14.67 20.50
N ALA A 313 -16.26 13.80 21.31
CA ALA A 313 -17.67 13.46 21.20
C ALA A 313 -18.57 14.66 21.50
#